data_AF-A0AAV0KIW9-F1
#
_entry.id   AF-A0AAV0KIW9-F1
#
_cell.length_a   1.000
_cell.length_b   1.000
_cell.length_c   1.000
_cell.angle_alpha   90.00
_cell.angle_beta   90.00
_cell.angle_gamma   90.00
#
_symmetry.space_group_name_H-M   'P 1'
#
loop_
_entity.id
_entity.type
_entity.pdbx_description
1 polymer ?
#
loop_
_entity_poly.entity_id
_entity_poly.type
_entity_poly.pdbx_seq_one_letter_code
_entity_poly.pdbx_strand_id
1 'polypeptide(L)'
;MNNPLQLKSLYHISLVCRSVEKSLDFNQHVLGFFTIRRLGSFDFDDAWLFGYGIRIHLLQSENPESMPKISEINPKDNHISFQVRLRPTLPPNYPIQYFHREIVKNRG
;
A
#
# COMPACT_ATOMS: atom_id res chain seq x y z
N MET A 1 25.06 -15.93 -23.82
CA MET A 1 24.37 -14.88 -23.02
C MET A 1 23.14 -15.52 -22.42
N ASN A 2 23.02 -15.54 -21.09
CA ASN A 2 21.87 -16.16 -20.42
C ASN A 2 20.63 -15.32 -20.68
N ASN A 3 19.59 -15.96 -21.20
CA ASN A 3 18.30 -15.31 -21.42
C ASN A 3 17.66 -15.07 -20.05
N PRO A 4 17.39 -13.82 -19.63
CA PRO A 4 16.79 -13.56 -18.33
C PRO A 4 15.38 -14.16 -18.23
N LEU A 5 14.92 -14.37 -17.00
CA LEU A 5 13.56 -14.87 -16.74
C LEU A 5 12.51 -13.93 -17.37
N GLN A 6 11.58 -14.50 -18.12
CA GLN A 6 10.46 -13.77 -18.74
C GLN A 6 9.34 -13.55 -17.71
N LEU A 7 9.58 -12.63 -16.78
CA LEU A 7 8.58 -12.20 -15.80
C LEU A 7 7.39 -11.53 -16.51
N LYS A 8 6.16 -11.90 -16.15
CA LYS A 8 4.93 -11.32 -16.73
C LYS A 8 4.52 -10.03 -16.04
N SER A 9 4.42 -10.05 -14.71
CA SER A 9 3.96 -8.94 -13.90
C SER A 9 4.29 -9.14 -12.43
N LEU A 10 4.19 -8.08 -11.63
CA LEU A 10 4.12 -8.17 -10.17
C LEU A 10 2.80 -8.85 -9.78
N TYR A 11 2.87 -9.95 -9.02
CA TYR A 11 1.67 -10.71 -8.66
C TYR A 11 1.02 -10.19 -7.37
N HIS A 12 1.81 -9.96 -6.32
CA HIS A 12 1.34 -9.37 -5.06
C HIS A 12 2.49 -8.69 -4.32
N ILE A 13 2.13 -7.83 -3.37
CA ILE A 13 3.00 -7.29 -2.33
C ILE A 13 2.46 -7.69 -0.97
N SER A 14 3.36 -7.98 -0.04
CA SER A 14 3.00 -8.24 1.36
C SER A 14 3.52 -7.11 2.24
N LEU A 15 2.67 -6.62 3.13
CA LEU A 15 2.97 -5.53 4.05
C LEU A 15 2.67 -5.97 5.47
N VAL A 16 3.69 -5.95 6.33
CA VAL A 16 3.52 -6.12 7.77
C VAL A 16 3.08 -4.78 8.35
N CYS A 17 2.01 -4.79 9.12
CA CYS A 17 1.37 -3.58 9.64
C CYS A 17 1.04 -3.70 11.12
N ARG A 18 0.91 -2.54 11.79
CA ARG A 18 0.52 -2.46 13.21
C ARG A 18 -0.94 -2.80 13.44
N SER A 19 -1.81 -2.60 12.45
CA SER A 19 -3.24 -2.88 12.56
C SER A 19 -3.77 -3.22 11.17
N VAL A 20 -4.18 -4.47 10.97
CA VAL A 20 -4.83 -4.91 9.74
C VAL A 20 -6.11 -4.14 9.52
N GLU A 21 -6.93 -3.92 10.55
CA GLU A 21 -8.16 -3.14 10.46
C GLU A 21 -7.92 -1.72 9.90
N LYS A 22 -7.01 -0.95 10.50
CA LYS A 22 -6.70 0.42 10.03
C LYS A 22 -6.06 0.43 8.65
N SER A 23 -5.22 -0.56 8.36
CA SER A 23 -4.56 -0.68 7.06
C SER A 23 -5.55 -1.06 5.96
N LEU A 24 -6.49 -1.96 6.26
CA LEU A 24 -7.58 -2.35 5.38
C LEU A 24 -8.45 -1.12 5.06
N ASP A 25 -8.89 -0.42 6.09
CA ASP A 25 -9.71 0.79 5.98
C ASP A 25 -9.06 1.84 5.07
N PHE A 26 -7.78 2.15 5.27
CA PHE A 26 -7.02 3.04 4.39
C PHE A 26 -6.95 2.52 2.95
N ASN A 27 -6.57 1.26 2.75
CA ASN A 27 -6.42 0.71 1.39
C ASN A 27 -7.77 0.68 0.64
N GLN A 28 -8.88 0.45 1.34
CA GLN A 28 -10.20 0.43 0.73
C GLN A 28 -10.76 1.82 0.47
N HIS A 29 -10.84 2.66 1.50
CA HIS A 29 -11.58 3.93 1.42
C HIS A 29 -10.74 5.09 0.91
N VAL A 30 -9.41 5.02 1.00
CA VAL A 30 -8.51 6.05 0.47
C VAL A 30 -7.94 5.66 -0.88
N LEU A 31 -7.39 4.44 -0.98
CA LEU A 31 -6.76 3.98 -2.21
C LEU A 31 -7.72 3.27 -3.18
N GLY A 32 -8.92 2.89 -2.75
CA GLY A 32 -9.93 2.27 -3.63
C GLY A 32 -9.69 0.80 -3.95
N PHE A 33 -8.88 0.08 -3.16
CA PHE A 33 -8.79 -1.38 -3.25
C PHE A 33 -10.06 -2.03 -2.70
N PHE A 34 -10.31 -3.30 -3.03
CA PHE A 34 -11.39 -4.08 -2.44
C PHE A 34 -10.88 -5.39 -1.85
N THR A 35 -11.50 -5.82 -0.75
CA THR A 35 -11.14 -7.05 -0.05
C THR A 35 -11.52 -8.27 -0.89
N ILE A 36 -10.62 -9.24 -0.97
CA ILE A 36 -10.87 -10.55 -1.57
C ILE A 36 -10.77 -11.63 -0.49
N ARG A 37 -11.65 -12.62 -0.54
CA ARG A 37 -11.57 -13.76 0.36
C ARG A 37 -10.63 -14.81 -0.21
N ARG A 38 -9.71 -15.30 0.62
CA ARG A 38 -8.98 -16.54 0.34
C ARG A 38 -9.74 -17.69 0.99
N LEU A 39 -10.01 -18.75 0.23
CA LEU A 39 -10.53 -20.01 0.79
C LEU A 39 -9.40 -20.67 1.60
N GLY A 40 -9.65 -20.88 2.90
CA GLY A 40 -8.63 -21.28 3.88
C GLY A 40 -8.01 -20.06 4.54
N SER A 41 -8.68 -19.50 5.55
CA SER A 41 -8.07 -18.55 6.47
C SER A 41 -7.13 -19.31 7.39
N PHE A 42 -5.90 -18.83 7.53
CA PHE A 42 -5.07 -19.23 8.65
C PHE A 42 -5.56 -18.52 9.91
N ASP A 43 -5.20 -19.01 11.11
CA ASP A 43 -5.60 -18.42 12.40
C ASP A 43 -4.87 -17.10 12.74
N PHE A 44 -4.43 -16.33 11.74
CA PHE A 44 -3.77 -15.05 11.94
C PHE A 44 -4.60 -13.91 11.36
N ASP A 45 -4.51 -12.74 11.99
CA ASP A 45 -5.13 -11.51 11.50
C ASP A 45 -4.42 -11.07 10.21
N ASP A 46 -4.96 -11.47 9.05
CA ASP A 46 -4.55 -10.99 7.72
C ASP A 46 -5.72 -10.47 6.91
N ALA A 47 -5.38 -9.76 5.84
CA ALA A 47 -6.35 -9.41 4.82
C ALA A 47 -5.71 -9.41 3.43
N TRP A 48 -6.51 -9.83 2.45
CA TRP A 48 -6.15 -9.75 1.05
C TRP A 48 -7.00 -8.69 0.36
N LEU A 49 -6.33 -7.79 -0.36
CA LEU A 49 -6.92 -6.73 -1.16
C LEU A 49 -6.52 -6.90 -2.62
N PHE A 50 -7.40 -6.50 -3.53
CA PHE A 50 -7.12 -6.46 -4.96
C PHE A 50 -7.61 -5.13 -5.55
N GLY A 51 -6.84 -4.60 -6.49
CA GLY A 51 -7.11 -3.33 -7.16
C GLY A 51 -5.99 -2.99 -8.13
N TYR A 52 -6.31 -2.30 -9.22
CA TYR A 52 -5.32 -1.82 -10.21
C TYR A 52 -4.38 -2.91 -10.79
N GLY A 53 -4.83 -4.17 -10.80
CA GLY A 53 -4.01 -5.31 -11.26
C GLY A 53 -3.00 -5.82 -10.22
N ILE A 54 -3.00 -5.29 -9.00
CA ILE A 54 -2.08 -5.63 -7.90
C ILE A 54 -2.86 -6.26 -6.75
N ARG A 55 -2.27 -7.28 -6.11
CA ARG A 55 -2.76 -7.83 -4.84
C ARG A 55 -1.94 -7.30 -3.68
N ILE A 56 -2.59 -6.91 -2.59
CA ILE A 56 -1.92 -6.53 -1.34
C ILE A 56 -2.32 -7.54 -0.27
N HIS A 57 -1.31 -8.13 0.38
CA HIS A 57 -1.48 -8.97 1.56
C HIS A 57 -1.05 -8.18 2.79
N LEU A 58 -2.03 -7.84 3.64
CA LEU A 58 -1.78 -7.19 4.92
C LEU A 58 -1.59 -8.28 5.97
N LEU A 59 -0.47 -8.20 6.68
CA LEU A 59 -0.11 -9.10 7.77
C LEU A 59 -0.02 -8.29 9.06
N GLN A 60 -0.75 -8.70 10.09
CA GLN A 60 -0.61 -8.11 11.41
C GLN A 60 0.78 -8.45 11.98
N SER A 61 1.52 -7.45 12.48
CA SER A 61 2.76 -7.71 13.22
C SER A 61 2.49 -8.49 14.50
N GLU A 62 3.32 -9.48 14.82
CA GLU A 62 3.28 -10.23 16.08
C GLU A 62 3.54 -9.33 17.30
N ASN A 63 4.31 -8.26 17.12
CA ASN A 63 4.52 -7.23 18.13
C ASN A 63 4.21 -5.85 17.53
N PRO A 64 2.94 -5.42 17.55
CA PRO A 64 2.54 -4.15 16.97
C PRO A 64 3.21 -2.96 17.64
N GLU A 65 3.37 -3.00 18.97
CA GLU A 65 3.89 -1.89 19.76
C GLU A 65 5.37 -1.62 19.49
N SER A 66 6.16 -2.64 19.17
CA SER A 66 7.58 -2.49 18.82
C SER A 66 7.81 -1.97 17.40
N MET A 67 6.78 -1.94 16.54
CA MET A 67 6.94 -1.40 15.19
C MET A 67 7.34 0.08 15.26
N PRO A 68 8.17 0.56 14.32
CA PRO A 68 8.47 1.99 14.20
C PRO A 68 7.17 2.80 14.06
N LYS A 69 7.11 3.95 14.75
CA LYS A 69 6.08 4.96 14.52
C LYS A 69 6.61 5.91 13.47
N ILE A 70 6.01 5.91 12.28
CA ILE A 70 6.33 6.90 11.26
C ILE A 70 5.63 8.19 11.68
N SER A 71 6.39 9.17 12.17
CA SER A 71 5.89 10.47 12.61
C SER A 71 5.88 11.51 11.49
N GLU A 72 6.80 11.36 10.53
CA GLU A 72 6.99 12.26 9.40
C GLU A 72 7.17 11.45 8.11
N ILE A 73 6.70 12.01 7.00
CA ILE A 73 6.85 11.36 5.69
C ILE A 73 8.27 11.57 5.18
N ASN A 74 9.01 10.47 5.00
CA ASN A 74 10.33 10.48 4.38
C ASN A 74 10.30 9.80 2.99
N PRO A 75 10.49 10.54 1.89
CA PRO A 75 10.46 9.94 0.54
C PRO A 75 11.64 8.99 0.27
N LYS A 76 12.66 8.93 1.14
CA LYS A 76 13.77 7.96 1.05
C LYS A 76 13.44 6.62 1.70
N ASP A 77 12.36 6.52 2.48
CA ASP A 77 11.95 5.26 3.08
C ASP A 77 11.36 4.33 2.03
N ASN A 78 11.25 3.04 2.37
CA ASN A 78 10.59 2.06 1.52
C ASN A 78 9.13 2.49 1.29
N HIS A 79 8.74 2.63 0.03
CA HIS A 79 7.41 3.07 -0.35
C HIS A 79 6.92 2.38 -1.61
N ILE A 80 5.61 2.41 -1.80
CA ILE A 80 4.93 2.02 -3.05
C ILE A 80 4.28 3.29 -3.60
N SER A 81 4.44 3.52 -4.90
CA SER A 81 3.87 4.69 -5.57
C SER A 81 2.81 4.28 -6.58
N PHE A 82 1.74 5.06 -6.64
CA PHE A 82 0.66 4.90 -7.60
C PHE A 82 0.60 6.13 -8.51
N GLN A 83 0.47 5.89 -9.82
CA GLN A 83 0.18 6.94 -10.77
C GLN A 83 -1.34 7.13 -10.86
N VAL A 84 -1.80 8.37 -10.72
CA VAL A 84 -3.22 8.73 -10.78
C VAL A 84 -3.47 9.71 -11.93
N ARG A 85 -4.64 9.60 -12.59
CA ARG A 85 -4.99 10.46 -13.74
C ARG A 85 -5.56 11.82 -13.31
N LEU A 86 -6.15 11.91 -12.13
CA LEU A 86 -6.80 13.11 -11.59
C LEU A 86 -6.35 13.35 -10.16
N ARG A 87 -6.50 14.58 -9.67
CA ARG A 87 -6.26 14.87 -8.24
C ARG A 87 -7.24 14.03 -7.42
N PRO A 88 -6.76 13.17 -6.50
CA PRO A 88 -7.65 12.46 -5.61
C PRO A 88 -8.37 13.49 -4.74
N THR A 89 -9.70 13.52 -4.79
CA THR A 89 -10.51 14.11 -3.73
C THR A 89 -10.47 13.15 -2.55
N LEU A 90 -9.64 13.47 -1.55
CA LEU A 90 -9.65 12.72 -0.30
C LEU A 90 -11.06 12.82 0.32
N PRO A 91 -11.59 11.74 0.92
CA PRO A 91 -12.81 11.82 1.69
C PRO A 91 -12.65 12.91 2.76
N PRO A 92 -13.64 13.79 2.96
CA PRO A 92 -13.59 14.74 4.06
C PRO A 92 -13.37 13.96 5.37
N ASN A 93 -12.37 14.36 6.15
CA ASN A 93 -12.00 13.84 7.47
C ASN A 93 -11.08 12.61 7.56
N TYR A 94 -10.41 12.19 6.48
CA TYR A 94 -9.30 11.23 6.66
C TYR A 94 -8.04 11.95 7.17
N PRO A 95 -7.50 11.62 8.36
CA PRO A 95 -6.30 12.26 8.92
C PRO A 95 -5.04 11.71 8.25
N ILE A 96 -4.93 11.87 6.93
CA ILE A 96 -3.76 11.47 6.16
C ILE A 96 -2.79 12.64 6.18
N GLN A 97 -1.57 12.41 6.66
CA GLN A 97 -0.48 13.33 6.42
C GLN A 97 -0.15 13.32 4.93
N TYR A 98 -0.07 14.49 4.29
CA TYR A 98 0.34 14.60 2.89
C TYR A 98 1.27 15.80 2.69
N PHE A 99 2.14 15.70 1.68
CA PHE A 99 2.92 16.83 1.19
C PHE A 99 2.62 17.01 -0.30
N HIS A 100 2.50 18.25 -0.74
CA HIS A 100 2.42 18.57 -2.16
C HIS A 100 3.80 19.03 -2.64
N ARG A 101 4.33 18.39 -3.68
CA ARG A 101 5.56 18.83 -4.35
C ARG A 101 5.29 18.95 -5.84
N GLU A 102 5.44 20.16 -6.38
CA GLU A 102 5.48 20.37 -7.81
C GLU A 102 6.86 19.97 -8.34
N ILE A 103 6.89 19.01 -9.27
CA ILE A 103 8.12 18.68 -9.99
C ILE A 103 8.19 19.61 -11.20
N VAL A 104 8.95 20.69 -11.08
CA VAL A 104 9.29 21.54 -12.23
C VAL A 104 10.25 20.75 -13.11
N LYS A 105 9.78 20.30 -14.28
CA LYS A 105 10.69 19.77 -15.31
C LYS A 105 11.59 20.91 -15.75
N ASN A 106 12.86 20.90 -15.33
CA ASN A 106 13.87 21.72 -15.96
C ASN A 106 13.95 21.30 -17.43
N ARG A 107 13.55 22.19 -18.33
CA ARG A 107 13.79 22.04 -19.76
C ARG A 107 15.30 22.23 -19.98
N GLY A 108 16.00 21.11 -20.16
CA GLY A 108 17.29 21.09 -20.85
C GLY A 108 17.06 21.03 -22.35
#